data_AF-A0A371KDN6-F1
#
_entry.id   AF-A0A371KDN6-F1
#
_cell.length_a   1.000
_cell.length_b   1.000
_cell.length_c   1.000
_cell.angle_alpha   90.00
_cell.angle_beta   90.00
_cell.angle_gamma   90.00
#
_symmetry.space_group_name_H-M   'P 1'
#
loop_
_entity.id
_entity.type
_entity.pdbx_description
1 polymer ?
#
loop_
_entity_poly.entity_id
_entity_poly.type
_entity_poly.pdbx_seq_one_letter_code
_entity_poly.pdbx_strand_id
1 'polypeptide(L)' 'YHDENVVGAGYLATEQELADGLMDQWMNSTGHRKNILTPEWNNIGVGVYIIEESGGTAVYATQNFC' A
#
# COMPACT_ATOMS: atom_id res chain seq x y z
N TYR A 1 7.44 -9.58 13.49
CA TYR A 1 6.24 -9.45 12.65
C TYR A 1 5.59 -8.12 13.01
N HIS A 2 5.89 -7.07 12.28
CA HIS A 2 5.32 -5.73 12.52
C HIS A 2 5.21 -5.05 11.16
N ASP A 3 4.14 -5.34 10.43
CA ASP A 3 3.84 -4.74 9.13
C ASP A 3 2.40 -4.24 9.15
N GLU A 4 2.25 -2.95 9.43
CA GLU A 4 0.99 -2.23 9.33
C GLU A 4 1.20 -1.02 8.43
N ASN A 5 0.73 -1.11 7.18
CA ASN A 5 0.63 0.05 6.30
C ASN A 5 -0.85 0.22 5.97
N VAL A 6 -1.47 1.29 6.46
CA VAL A 6 -2.86 1.66 6.16
C VAL A 6 -2.83 3.00 5.44
N VAL A 7 -3.42 3.08 4.25
CA VAL A 7 -3.45 4.29 3.44
C VAL A 7 -4.85 4.48 2.87
N GLY A 8 -5.62 5.40 3.45
CA GLY A 8 -6.94 5.80 2.94
C GLY A 8 -6.79 6.56 1.62
N ALA A 9 -7.14 5.92 0.51
CA ALA A 9 -7.01 6.47 -0.83
C ALA A 9 -8.36 7.05 -1.31
N GLY A 10 -8.54 8.36 -1.15
CA GLY A 10 -9.71 9.06 -1.70
C GLY A 10 -9.58 9.27 -3.22
N TYR A 11 -10.61 8.87 -3.97
CA TYR A 11 -10.84 9.13 -5.41
C TYR A 11 -9.69 8.77 -6.36
N LEU A 12 -9.38 7.48 -6.50
CA LEU A 12 -8.56 6.97 -7.61
C LEU A 12 -9.49 6.29 -8.60
N ALA A 13 -9.39 6.64 -9.89
CA ALA A 13 -10.37 6.25 -10.91
C ALA A 13 -10.07 4.88 -11.54
N THR A 14 -8.83 4.39 -11.38
CA THR A 14 -8.37 3.10 -11.91
C THR A 14 -7.51 2.34 -10.90
N GLU A 15 -7.37 1.03 -11.09
CA GLU A 15 -6.50 0.18 -10.29
C GLU A 15 -5.02 0.59 -10.41
N GLN A 16 -4.60 1.08 -11.58
CA GLN A 16 -3.24 1.55 -11.82
C GLN A 16 -2.93 2.81 -11.01
N GLU A 17 -3.81 3.82 -11.05
CA GLU A 17 -3.63 5.05 -10.27
C GLU A 17 -3.61 4.76 -8.77
N LEU A 18 -4.42 3.79 -8.31
CA LEU A 18 -4.39 3.32 -6.93
C LEU A 18 -3.05 2.69 -6.58
N ALA A 19 -2.54 1.78 -7.41
CA ALA A 19 -1.25 1.15 -7.20
C ALA A 19 -0.11 2.16 -7.17
N ASP A 20 -0.09 3.12 -8.11
CA ASP A 20 0.93 4.17 -8.18
C ASP A 20 0.87 5.07 -6.94
N GLY A 21 -0.33 5.50 -6.54
CA GLY A 21 -0.52 6.33 -5.34
C GLY A 21 -0.14 5.63 -4.04
N LEU A 22 -0.38 4.32 -3.92
CA LEU A 22 0.08 3.52 -2.79
C LEU A 22 1.61 3.40 -2.77
N MET A 23 2.20 3.10 -3.92
CA MET A 23 3.65 2.95 -4.05
C MET A 23 4.39 4.26 -3.76
N ASP A 24 3.90 5.38 -4.27
CA ASP A 24 4.46 6.71 -4.01
C ASP A 24 4.44 7.03 -2.51
N GLN A 25 3.33 6.73 -1.81
CA GLN A 25 3.22 6.96 -0.37
C GLN A 25 4.16 6.06 0.44
N TRP A 26 4.26 4.78 0.10
CA TRP A 26 5.22 3.88 0.74
C TRP A 26 6.66 4.31 0.48
N MET A 27 6.99 4.65 -0.75
CA MET A 27 8.32 5.18 -1.07
C MET A 27 8.57 6.48 -0.33
N ASN A 28 7.60 7.35 -0.11
CA ASN A 28 7.83 8.60 0.63
C ASN A 28 8.00 8.44 2.15
N SER A 29 7.74 7.25 2.69
CA SER A 29 8.03 6.90 4.09
C SER A 29 9.39 6.20 4.21
N THR A 30 10.28 6.70 5.07
CA THR A 30 11.61 6.10 5.29
C THR A 30 11.51 4.65 5.76
N GLY A 31 10.57 4.33 6.64
CA GLY A 31 10.39 2.97 7.16
C GLY A 31 9.92 2.00 6.07
N HIS A 32 8.87 2.37 5.33
CA HIS A 32 8.32 1.50 4.28
C HIS A 32 9.31 1.35 3.12
N ARG A 33 9.93 2.45 2.67
CA ARG A 33 10.98 2.42 1.63
C ARG A 33 12.12 1.47 2.00
N LYS A 34 12.56 1.45 3.26
CA LYS A 34 13.62 0.54 3.72
C LYS A 34 13.22 -0.92 3.50
N ASN A 35 12.00 -1.31 3.87
CA ASN A 35 11.53 -2.69 3.67
C ASN A 35 11.48 -3.05 2.17
N ILE A 36 10.93 -2.16 1.34
CA ILE A 36 10.84 -2.36 -0.13
C ILE A 36 12.22 -2.54 -0.78
N LEU A 37 13.22 -1.77 -0.35
CA LEU A 37 14.56 -1.77 -0.96
C LEU A 37 15.52 -2.79 -0.31
N THR A 38 15.04 -3.64 0.60
CA THR A 38 15.85 -4.67 1.25
C THR A 38 16.10 -5.81 0.25
N PRO A 39 17.35 -6.03 -0.22
CA PRO A 39 17.64 -6.95 -1.33
C PRO A 39 17.47 -8.43 -0.97
N GLU A 40 17.40 -8.76 0.32
CA GLU A 40 17.22 -10.13 0.81
C GLU A 40 15.79 -10.64 0.60
N TRP A 41 14.81 -9.75 0.48
CA TRP A 41 13.44 -10.14 0.16
C TRP A 41 13.32 -10.54 -1.30
N ASN A 42 12.79 -11.73 -1.54
CA ASN A 42 12.59 -12.26 -2.89
C ASN A 42 11.13 -12.65 -3.15
N ASN A 43 10.28 -12.60 -2.13
CA ASN A 43 8.85 -12.80 -2.24
C ASN A 43 8.10 -11.63 -1.57
N ILE A 44 6.92 -11.33 -2.11
CA ILE A 44 6.01 -10.35 -1.53
C ILE A 44 4.58 -10.85 -1.63
N GLY A 45 3.85 -10.73 -0.53
CA GLY A 45 2.40 -10.81 -0.49
C GLY A 45 1.78 -9.42 -0.40
N VAL A 46 0.80 -9.13 -1.26
CA VAL A 46 0.08 -7.85 -1.26
C VAL A 46 -1.41 -8.12 -1.00
N GLY A 47 -1.98 -7.44 -0.02
CA GLY A 47 -3.41 -7.47 0.28
C GLY A 47 -4.02 -6.10 0.08
N VAL A 48 -5.19 -6.03 -0.57
CA VAL A 48 -5.95 -4.79 -0.74
C VAL A 48 -7.38 -5.01 -0.29
N TYR A 49 -7.90 -4.09 0.51
CA TYR A 49 -9.29 -4.07 0.96
C TYR A 49 -9.90 -2.71 0.65
N ILE A 50 -11.07 -2.72 0.00
CA ILE A 50 -11.76 -1.52 -0.46
C ILE A 50 -13.11 -1.46 0.24
N ILE A 51 -13.42 -0.30 0.82
CA ILE A 51 -14.69 0.00 1.47
C ILE A 51 -15.32 1.19 0.77
N GLU A 52 -16.56 1.03 0.32
CA GLU A 52 -17.37 2.13 -0.21
C GLU A 52 -18.30 2.63 0.90
N GLU A 53 -18.16 3.91 1.26
CA GLU A 53 -19.06 4.57 2.22
C GLU A 53 -19.73 5.78 1.56
N SER A 54 -20.81 6.28 2.15
CA SER A 54 -21.56 7.43 1.61
C SER A 54 -20.74 8.72 1.46
N GLY A 55 -19.54 8.77 2.04
CA GLY A 55 -18.58 9.88 1.95
C GLY A 55 -17.40 9.65 1.00
N GLY A 56 -17.30 8.49 0.35
CA GLY A 56 -16.22 8.15 -0.58
C GLY A 56 -15.72 6.71 -0.44
N THR A 57 -14.67 6.39 -1.20
CA THR A 57 -13.98 5.10 -1.13
C THR A 57 -12.80 5.18 -0.18
N ALA A 58 -12.71 4.24 0.76
CA ALA A 58 -11.52 3.99 1.55
C ALA A 58 -10.81 2.75 1.01
N VAL A 59 -9.48 2.82 0.93
CA VAL A 59 -8.64 1.68 0.54
C VAL A 59 -7.69 1.39 1.69
N TYR A 60 -7.37 0.12 1.89
CA TYR A 60 -6.38 -0.37 2.83
C TYR A 60 -5.49 -1.34 2.10
N ALA A 61 -4.16 -1.18 2.16
CA ALA A 61 -3.24 -2.02 1.42
C ALA A 61 -2.02 -2.40 2.26
N THR A 62 -1.72 -3.69 2.32
CA THR A 62 -0.59 -4.23 3.08
C THR A 62 0.43 -4.89 2.14
N GLN A 63 1.69 -4.86 2.56
CA GLN A 63 2.79 -5.58 1.93
C GLN A 63 3.50 -6.40 3.00
N ASN A 64 3.74 -7.68 2.72
CA ASN A 64 4.53 -8.56 3.57
C ASN A 64 5.67 -9.14 2.74
N PHE A 65 6.90 -8.93 3.18
CA PHE A 65 8.12 -9.35 2.48
C PHE A 65 8.72 -10.59 3.15
N CYS A 66 9.15 -11.57 2.35
CA CYS A 66 9.78 -12.81 2.84
C CYS A 66 10.84 -13.40 1.90
#